data_AF-A0A9N9A7P2-F1
#
_entry.id   AF-A0A9N9A7P2-F1
#
_cell.length_a   1.000
_cell.length_b   1.000
_cell.length_c   1.000
_cell.angle_alpha   90.00
_cell.angle_beta   90.00
_cell.angle_gamma   90.00
#
_symmetry.space_group_name_H-M   'P 1'
#
loop_
_entity.id
_entity.type
_entity.pdbx_description
1 polymer ?
#
loop_
_entity_poly.entity_id
_entity_poly.type
_entity_poly.pdbx_seq_one_letter_code
_entity_poly.pdbx_strand_id
1 'polypeptide(L)'
;MQEPSRTIEISSASVIDLKAELFKQKEEFKKQREEANNQPVSAALRKSVKKPGLWERQNKGVNERSHRDELELVDAPTLEASRIAMERKAKLYDQLKKTGISDDRLAEEVLVDFDRKAWENPSDDESNDEKQNENDDPWVEYVDEFGRTRLCRKSQLPKDDSSNTSIPDAESAPTDLDDTSPMEDERQRWEEAALKELKSGPIHYDETKEIRTKGVGFYRFSKDEEERQKQMRELKEMRLETEMKRAGHQSIKNKRKAQLDARIAMIRSKRQKNPVAASSIEQTTENIITTKSDAQTKNNTTAPPIFDASQDSVKNINTLDVNTLLSDIRKQVESQSRPNKRS
;
A
#
# COMPACT_ATOMS: atom_id res chain seq x y z
N MET A 1 40.12 47.76 4.97
CA MET A 1 41.38 47.22 4.42
C MET A 1 41.02 46.13 3.43
N GLN A 2 41.44 46.26 2.17
CA GLN A 2 41.18 45.28 1.11
C GLN A 2 42.40 44.36 1.00
N GLU A 3 42.19 43.04 1.08
CA GLU A 3 43.23 42.02 0.92
C GLU A 3 43.78 42.00 -0.52
N PRO A 4 45.10 41.82 -0.72
CA PRO A 4 45.70 41.80 -2.07
C PRO A 4 45.29 40.55 -2.86
N SER A 5 45.05 40.73 -4.16
CA SER A 5 44.65 39.67 -5.09
C SER A 5 45.71 38.56 -5.17
N ARG A 6 45.31 37.31 -4.89
CA ARG A 6 46.19 36.14 -5.06
C ARG A 6 46.54 35.97 -6.54
N THR A 7 47.82 36.14 -6.86
CA THR A 7 48.39 35.76 -8.15
C THR A 7 48.58 34.24 -8.16
N ILE A 8 47.85 33.55 -9.03
CA ILE A 8 48.01 32.10 -9.23
C ILE A 8 49.16 31.90 -10.21
N GLU A 9 50.27 31.33 -9.74
CA GLU A 9 51.38 30.93 -10.61
C GLU A 9 50.99 29.65 -11.35
N ILE A 10 50.65 29.79 -12.62
CA ILE A 10 50.22 28.67 -13.47
C ILE A 10 51.47 28.11 -14.16
N SER A 11 51.76 26.83 -13.95
CA SER A 11 52.87 26.16 -14.62
C SER A 11 52.56 25.95 -16.11
N SER A 12 53.56 26.13 -16.98
CA SER A 12 53.40 25.96 -18.43
C SER A 12 52.93 24.56 -18.81
N ALA A 13 53.34 23.53 -18.05
CA ALA A 13 52.88 22.16 -18.21
C ALA A 13 51.38 22.01 -17.94
N SER A 14 50.83 22.69 -16.92
CA SER A 14 49.40 22.66 -16.62
C SER A 14 48.55 23.34 -17.70
N VAL A 15 49.07 24.40 -18.34
CA VAL A 15 48.39 25.05 -19.48
C VAL A 15 48.34 24.12 -20.70
N ILE A 16 49.40 23.36 -20.94
CA ILE A 16 49.47 22.40 -22.06
C ILE A 16 48.53 21.22 -21.81
N ASP A 17 48.45 20.74 -20.58
CA ASP A 17 47.57 19.62 -20.20
C ASP A 17 46.09 20.02 -20.28
N LEU A 18 45.73 21.19 -19.76
CA LEU A 18 44.39 21.77 -19.92
C LEU A 18 44.03 21.96 -21.40
N LYS A 19 44.99 22.41 -22.22
CA LYS A 19 44.80 22.56 -23.66
C LYS A 19 44.57 21.19 -24.31
N ALA A 20 45.32 20.17 -23.94
CA ALA A 20 45.13 18.81 -24.45
C ALA A 20 43.73 18.27 -24.08
N GLU A 21 43.28 18.49 -22.85
CA GLU A 21 41.96 18.05 -22.38
C GLU A 21 40.82 18.80 -23.08
N LEU A 22 40.95 20.12 -23.30
CA LEU A 22 40.00 20.91 -24.08
C LEU A 22 39.93 20.48 -25.54
N PHE A 23 41.07 20.15 -26.15
CA PHE A 23 41.11 19.65 -27.52
C PHE A 23 40.44 18.27 -27.61
N LYS A 24 40.71 17.38 -26.65
CA LYS A 24 40.07 16.05 -26.56
C LYS A 24 38.54 16.17 -26.41
N GLN A 25 38.04 17.00 -25.50
CA GLN A 25 36.61 17.23 -25.34
C GLN A 25 35.97 17.85 -26.60
N LYS A 26 36.69 18.74 -27.29
CA LYS A 26 36.21 19.34 -28.54
C LYS A 26 36.13 18.32 -29.67
N GLU A 27 37.06 17.38 -29.74
CA GLU A 27 37.04 16.27 -30.69
C GLU A 27 35.92 15.29 -30.38
N GLU A 28 35.74 14.91 -29.10
CA GLU A 28 34.63 14.06 -28.66
C GLU A 28 33.27 14.70 -28.98
N PHE A 29 33.12 16.01 -28.77
CA PHE A 29 31.89 16.72 -29.10
C PHE A 29 31.62 16.79 -30.60
N LYS A 30 32.65 17.00 -31.43
CA LYS A 30 32.53 16.95 -32.89
C LYS A 30 32.15 15.55 -33.35
N LYS A 31 32.78 14.52 -32.80
CA LYS A 31 32.50 13.12 -33.10
C LYS A 31 31.07 12.74 -32.73
N GLN A 32 30.59 13.09 -31.53
CA GLN A 32 29.20 12.89 -31.12
C GLN A 32 28.20 13.65 -32.00
N ARG A 33 28.54 14.86 -32.45
CA ARG A 33 27.72 15.66 -33.36
C ARG A 33 27.69 15.09 -34.78
N GLU A 34 28.81 14.57 -35.27
CA GLU A 34 28.89 13.88 -36.56
C GLU A 34 28.18 12.52 -36.49
N GLU A 35 28.31 11.77 -35.41
CA GLU A 35 27.55 10.55 -35.14
C GLU A 35 26.05 10.84 -35.08
N ALA A 36 25.62 11.92 -34.40
CA ALA A 36 24.22 12.35 -34.37
C ALA A 36 23.69 12.80 -35.74
N ASN A 37 24.54 13.38 -36.59
CA ASN A 37 24.17 13.80 -37.96
C ASN A 37 24.21 12.65 -38.98
N ASN A 38 25.09 11.66 -38.79
CA ASN A 38 25.30 10.53 -39.69
C ASN A 38 24.41 9.32 -39.36
N GLN A 39 23.69 9.35 -38.23
CA GLN A 39 22.58 8.42 -38.02
C GLN A 39 21.52 8.67 -39.11
N PRO A 40 21.14 7.65 -39.91
CA PRO A 40 20.04 7.78 -40.86
C PRO A 40 18.75 7.90 -40.05
N VAL A 41 18.41 9.14 -39.67
CA VAL A 41 17.08 9.48 -39.17
C VAL A 41 16.12 9.28 -40.33
N SER A 42 15.58 8.07 -40.42
CA SER A 42 14.34 7.83 -41.14
C SER A 42 13.35 8.91 -40.70
N ALA A 43 12.67 9.54 -41.67
CA ALA A 43 11.71 10.61 -41.39
C ALA A 43 10.59 10.19 -40.39
N ALA A 44 10.49 8.90 -40.08
CA ALA A 44 9.59 8.31 -39.09
C ALA A 44 9.98 8.54 -37.61
N LEU A 45 11.25 8.88 -37.29
CA LEU A 45 11.69 9.17 -35.91
C LEU A 45 11.79 10.67 -35.60
N ARG A 46 11.32 11.55 -36.51
CA ARG A 46 10.92 12.90 -36.15
C ARG A 46 9.46 12.90 -35.68
N LYS A 47 9.12 12.05 -34.72
CA LYS A 47 7.92 12.27 -33.91
C LYS A 47 8.25 13.48 -33.06
N SER A 48 7.65 14.62 -33.44
CA SER A 48 7.59 15.79 -32.57
C SER A 48 7.30 15.29 -31.16
N VAL A 49 8.11 15.73 -30.20
CA VAL A 49 7.86 15.50 -28.77
C VAL A 49 6.49 16.12 -28.50
N LYS A 50 5.44 15.31 -28.67
CA LYS A 50 4.07 15.73 -28.38
C LYS A 50 4.08 16.01 -26.89
N LYS A 51 3.68 17.23 -26.51
CA LYS A 51 3.49 17.59 -25.11
C LYS A 51 2.66 16.46 -24.48
N PRO A 52 3.07 15.91 -23.32
CA PRO A 52 2.33 14.84 -22.68
C PRO A 52 0.87 15.26 -22.58
N GLY A 53 -0.04 14.33 -22.91
CA GLY A 53 -1.48 14.60 -22.89
C GLY A 53 -1.90 15.14 -21.53
N LEU A 54 -3.04 15.83 -21.45
CA LEU A 54 -3.52 16.43 -20.19
C LEU A 54 -3.56 15.43 -19.01
N TRP A 55 -3.65 14.14 -19.32
CA TRP A 55 -3.68 13.02 -18.36
C TRP A 55 -2.30 12.40 -18.05
N GLU A 56 -1.28 12.69 -18.86
CA GLU A 56 0.11 12.30 -18.62
C GLU A 56 0.90 13.38 -17.87
N ARG A 57 0.36 14.61 -17.77
CA ARG A 57 0.95 15.70 -16.99
C ARG A 57 0.74 15.40 -15.50
N GLN A 58 1.81 14.97 -14.83
CA GLN A 58 1.81 14.88 -13.37
C GLN A 58 1.70 16.28 -12.74
N ASN A 59 1.03 16.38 -11.60
CA ASN A 59 0.96 17.62 -10.84
C ASN A 59 2.37 18.04 -10.40
N LYS A 60 2.63 19.35 -10.40
CA LYS A 60 3.92 19.90 -9.96
C LYS A 60 4.22 19.43 -8.52
N GLY A 61 5.44 18.93 -8.30
CA GLY A 61 5.91 18.47 -6.99
C GLY A 61 5.36 17.11 -6.53
N VAL A 62 4.74 16.30 -7.40
CA VAL A 62 4.32 14.93 -7.02
C VAL A 62 5.51 14.05 -6.67
N ASN A 63 6.58 14.11 -7.45
CA ASN A 63 7.79 13.30 -7.19
C ASN A 63 8.55 13.78 -5.95
N GLU A 64 8.59 15.08 -5.70
CA GLU A 64 9.16 15.64 -4.47
C GLU A 64 8.34 15.23 -3.25
N ARG A 65 7.00 15.26 -3.36
CA ARG A 65 6.13 14.77 -2.28
C ARG A 65 6.31 13.28 -2.04
N SER A 66 6.35 12.46 -3.08
CA SER A 66 6.55 11.01 -2.94
C SER A 66 7.92 10.67 -2.34
N HIS A 67 8.97 11.40 -2.72
CA HIS A 67 10.31 11.22 -2.15
C HIS A 67 10.35 11.61 -0.67
N ARG A 68 9.65 12.69 -0.29
CA ARG A 68 9.50 13.09 1.12
C ARG A 68 8.70 12.05 1.91
N ASP A 69 7.59 11.56 1.37
CA ASP A 69 6.76 10.52 2.01
C ASP A 69 7.54 9.19 2.12
N GLU A 70 8.41 8.86 1.16
CA GLU A 70 9.29 7.68 1.19
C GLU A 70 10.38 7.83 2.26
N LEU A 71 10.96 9.02 2.43
CA LEU A 71 11.88 9.32 3.53
C LEU A 71 11.18 9.23 4.89
N GLU A 72 9.96 9.78 4.98
CA GLU A 72 9.14 9.78 6.19
C GLU A 72 8.63 8.38 6.54
N LEU A 73 8.49 7.48 5.56
CA LEU A 73 8.22 6.06 5.81
C LEU A 73 9.43 5.30 6.37
N VAL A 74 10.65 5.75 6.05
CA VAL A 74 11.88 5.23 6.67
C VAL A 74 12.03 5.76 8.10
N ASP A 75 11.52 6.97 8.36
CA ASP A 75 11.41 7.55 9.71
C ASP A 75 10.14 7.12 10.47
N ALA A 76 9.18 6.47 9.82
CA ALA A 76 8.01 5.88 10.47
C ALA A 76 8.50 4.73 11.36
N PRO A 77 8.12 4.70 12.65
CA PRO A 77 8.65 3.76 13.60
C PRO A 77 8.28 2.35 13.13
N THR A 78 9.27 1.64 12.62
CA THR A 78 9.17 0.21 12.43
C THR A 78 8.70 -0.40 13.75
N LEU A 79 7.90 -1.46 13.70
CA LEU A 79 7.47 -2.17 14.92
C LEU A 79 8.68 -2.50 15.82
N GLU A 80 9.84 -2.68 15.21
CA GLU A 80 11.13 -2.85 15.85
C GLU A 80 11.61 -1.61 16.62
N ALA A 81 11.52 -0.40 16.07
CA ALA A 81 11.84 0.84 16.78
C ALA A 81 10.92 1.04 18.00
N SER A 82 9.62 0.81 17.83
CA SER A 82 8.65 0.85 18.94
C SER A 82 8.93 -0.21 20.00
N ARG A 83 9.30 -1.43 19.58
CA ARG A 83 9.69 -2.52 20.48
C ARG A 83 10.94 -2.17 21.27
N ILE A 84 11.99 -1.65 20.62
CA ILE A 84 13.23 -1.23 21.28
C ILE A 84 12.95 -0.09 22.26
N ALA A 85 12.09 0.88 21.91
CA ALA A 85 11.71 1.96 22.81
C ALA A 85 10.94 1.45 24.04
N MET A 86 10.02 0.50 23.87
CA MET A 86 9.31 -0.14 24.98
C MET A 86 10.24 -0.96 25.88
N GLU A 87 11.14 -1.74 25.30
CA GLU A 87 12.14 -2.51 26.06
C GLU A 87 13.06 -1.60 26.88
N ARG A 88 13.46 -0.43 26.34
CA ARG A 88 14.23 0.58 27.09
C ARG A 88 13.44 1.18 28.25
N LYS A 89 12.18 1.54 28.02
CA LYS A 89 11.29 2.08 29.07
C LYS A 89 11.01 1.05 30.16
N ALA A 90 10.80 -0.22 29.79
CA ALA A 90 10.60 -1.32 30.74
C ALA A 90 11.84 -1.52 31.64
N LYS A 91 13.03 -1.59 31.03
CA LYS A 91 14.29 -1.69 31.80
C LYS A 91 14.50 -0.52 32.75
N LEU A 92 14.22 0.70 32.29
CA LEU A 92 14.34 1.90 33.12
C LEU A 92 13.34 1.88 34.28
N TYR A 93 12.10 1.44 34.02
CA TYR A 93 11.09 1.25 35.06
C TYR A 93 11.50 0.20 36.10
N ASP A 94 12.04 -0.95 35.68
CA ASP A 94 12.52 -1.99 36.59
C ASP A 94 13.70 -1.51 37.46
N GLN A 95 14.59 -0.70 36.87
CA GLN A 95 15.67 -0.06 37.60
C GLN A 95 15.14 0.91 38.64
N LEU A 96 14.23 1.83 38.26
CA LEU A 96 13.61 2.78 39.17
C LEU A 96 12.79 2.09 40.28
N LYS A 97 12.12 0.98 39.98
CA LYS A 97 11.42 0.14 40.97
C LYS A 97 12.39 -0.46 41.99
N LYS A 98 13.60 -0.85 41.58
CA LYS A 98 14.60 -1.48 42.45
C LYS A 98 15.45 -0.50 43.25
N THR A 99 15.87 0.60 42.63
CA THR A 99 16.81 1.55 43.24
C THR A 99 16.12 2.74 43.89
N GLY A 100 14.81 2.91 43.66
CA GLY A 100 14.13 4.17 43.93
C GLY A 100 14.57 5.28 42.98
N ILE A 101 13.92 6.44 43.05
CA ILE A 101 14.35 7.64 42.33
C ILE A 101 15.32 8.41 43.22
N SER A 102 16.61 8.43 42.86
CA SER A 102 17.64 9.13 43.65
C SER A 102 17.88 10.58 43.22
N ASP A 103 17.41 10.98 42.04
CA ASP A 103 17.63 12.31 41.47
C ASP A 103 16.33 13.13 41.51
N ASP A 104 16.34 14.23 42.27
CA ASP A 104 15.19 15.10 42.52
C ASP A 104 14.59 15.65 41.22
N ARG A 105 15.42 15.89 40.19
CA ARG A 105 14.94 16.36 38.88
C ARG A 105 14.14 15.29 38.13
N LEU A 106 14.59 14.04 38.21
CA LEU A 106 13.85 12.90 37.66
C LEU A 106 12.61 12.59 38.49
N ALA A 107 12.63 12.85 39.80
CA ALA A 107 11.48 12.68 40.68
C ALA A 107 10.32 13.62 40.30
N GLU A 108 10.61 14.86 39.90
CA GLU A 108 9.59 15.79 39.41
C GLU A 108 9.02 15.40 38.03
N GLU A 109 9.85 14.80 37.16
CA GLU A 109 9.42 14.37 35.81
C GLU A 109 8.60 13.07 35.85
N VAL A 110 8.93 12.16 36.77
CA VAL A 110 8.27 10.85 36.87
C VAL A 110 7.10 10.91 37.84
N LEU A 111 5.88 10.92 37.28
CA LEU A 111 4.60 10.98 38.02
C LEU A 111 4.28 9.73 38.88
N VAL A 112 5.21 8.79 39.03
CA VAL A 112 5.01 7.55 39.79
C VAL A 112 5.91 7.58 41.01
N ASP A 113 5.30 7.63 42.20
CA ASP A 113 6.01 7.53 43.48
C ASP A 113 6.45 6.08 43.70
N PHE A 114 7.64 5.71 43.23
CA PHE A 114 8.17 4.35 43.39
C PHE A 114 8.36 3.97 44.85
N ASP A 115 8.70 4.94 45.70
CA ASP A 115 8.80 4.71 47.14
C ASP A 115 7.46 4.27 47.71
N ARG A 116 6.36 4.96 47.41
CA ARG A 116 5.03 4.50 47.84
C ARG A 116 4.64 3.16 47.23
N LYS A 117 4.96 2.97 45.94
CA LYS A 117 4.61 1.75 45.19
C LYS A 117 5.32 0.50 45.71
N ALA A 118 6.56 0.63 46.17
CA ALA A 118 7.32 -0.47 46.77
C ALA A 118 6.70 -0.96 48.09
N TRP A 119 6.07 -0.04 48.86
CA TRP A 119 5.43 -0.38 50.13
C TRP A 119 4.02 -0.96 49.95
N GLU A 120 3.28 -0.50 48.94
CA GLU A 120 1.92 -1.03 48.66
C GLU A 120 1.95 -2.44 48.06
N ASN A 121 3.02 -2.83 47.33
CA ASN A 121 3.16 -4.15 46.70
C ASN A 121 4.54 -4.80 46.92
N PRO A 122 4.86 -5.24 48.16
CA PRO A 122 6.16 -5.86 48.47
C PRO A 122 6.32 -7.29 47.92
N SER A 123 5.24 -7.92 47.43
CA SER A 123 5.20 -9.33 47.00
C SER A 123 5.65 -9.59 45.56
N ASP A 124 6.03 -8.55 44.82
CA ASP A 124 6.24 -8.60 43.36
C ASP A 124 7.74 -8.67 42.96
N ASP A 125 8.62 -8.97 43.93
CA ASP A 125 10.08 -9.12 43.76
C ASP A 125 10.59 -10.55 44.06
N GLU A 126 9.69 -11.48 44.38
CA GLU A 126 9.96 -12.92 44.37
C GLU A 126 9.49 -13.49 43.02
N SER A 127 10.31 -14.35 42.45
CA SER A 127 10.05 -15.17 41.26
C SER A 127 8.57 -15.40 40.92
N ASN A 128 8.22 -15.02 39.69
CA ASN A 128 7.00 -15.44 38.98
C ASN A 128 7.02 -16.95 38.71
N ASP A 129 6.88 -17.73 39.77
CA ASP A 129 6.48 -19.13 39.79
C ASP A 129 5.58 -19.28 41.03
N GLU A 130 4.39 -19.86 40.85
CA GLU A 130 3.37 -20.08 41.90
C GLU A 130 2.34 -18.95 42.12
N LYS A 131 1.63 -18.57 41.05
CA LYS A 131 0.16 -18.35 41.14
C LYS A 131 -0.57 -19.21 40.12
N GLN A 132 -0.40 -20.52 40.25
CA GLN A 132 -1.44 -21.46 39.80
C GLN A 132 -2.44 -21.60 40.94
N ASN A 133 -3.73 -21.66 40.57
CA ASN A 133 -4.90 -21.96 41.40
C ASN A 133 -5.60 -20.75 42.03
N GLU A 134 -6.32 -19.96 41.20
CA GLU A 134 -7.63 -19.41 41.65
C GLU A 134 -8.57 -18.83 40.58
N ASN A 135 -8.40 -19.04 39.26
CA ASN A 135 -9.41 -18.59 38.27
C ASN A 135 -9.46 -19.47 36.99
N ASP A 136 -9.85 -20.73 37.13
CA ASP A 136 -10.23 -21.62 36.02
C ASP A 136 -11.58 -21.22 35.40
N ASP A 137 -11.72 -19.96 35.01
CA ASP A 137 -12.91 -19.45 34.33
C ASP A 137 -12.60 -19.25 32.84
N PRO A 138 -12.81 -20.25 31.97
CA PRO A 138 -12.46 -20.13 30.56
C PRO A 138 -13.26 -19.02 29.88
N TRP A 139 -12.62 -18.35 28.91
CA TRP A 139 -13.34 -17.45 28.00
C TRP A 139 -14.24 -18.29 27.10
N VAL A 140 -15.52 -17.93 27.05
CA VAL A 140 -16.53 -18.58 26.22
C VAL A 140 -17.13 -17.54 25.29
N GLU A 141 -17.29 -17.90 24.03
CA GLU A 141 -18.04 -17.12 23.06
C GLU A 141 -19.54 -17.33 23.30
N TYR A 142 -20.27 -16.25 23.53
CA TYR A 142 -21.73 -16.25 23.67
C TYR A 142 -22.36 -15.31 22.67
N VAL A 143 -23.58 -15.64 22.26
CA VAL A 143 -24.39 -14.81 21.37
C VAL A 143 -25.30 -13.95 22.25
N ASP A 144 -25.00 -12.65 22.29
CA ASP A 144 -25.81 -11.63 22.96
C ASP A 144 -27.25 -11.60 22.39
N GLU A 145 -28.19 -10.98 23.10
CA GLU A 145 -29.62 -10.85 22.71
C GLU A 145 -29.82 -10.27 21.31
N PHE A 146 -28.84 -9.50 20.84
CA PHE A 146 -28.81 -8.85 19.52
C PHE A 146 -28.14 -9.71 18.42
N GLY A 147 -27.82 -10.99 18.69
CA GLY A 147 -27.20 -11.89 17.72
C GLY A 147 -25.71 -11.64 17.47
N ARG A 148 -25.04 -10.85 18.31
CA ARG A 148 -23.60 -10.55 18.19
C ARG A 148 -22.79 -11.53 19.02
N THR A 149 -21.73 -12.09 18.47
CA THR A 149 -20.79 -12.93 19.22
C THR A 149 -19.92 -12.05 20.13
N ARG A 150 -19.89 -12.38 21.43
CA ARG A 150 -19.10 -11.70 22.45
C ARG A 150 -18.30 -12.73 23.25
N LEU A 151 -17.05 -12.39 23.58
CA LEU A 151 -16.20 -13.19 24.48
C LEU A 151 -16.44 -12.73 25.91
N CYS A 152 -16.99 -13.62 26.73
CA CYS A 152 -17.24 -13.39 28.14
C CYS A 152 -16.59 -14.50 28.97
N ARG A 153 -16.33 -14.24 30.24
CA ARG A 153 -15.97 -15.31 31.19
C ARG A 153 -17.20 -16.21 31.41
N LYS A 154 -17.00 -17.52 31.60
CA LYS A 154 -18.11 -18.49 31.79
C LYS A 154 -18.97 -18.13 33.01
N SER A 155 -18.39 -17.54 34.07
CA SER A 155 -19.16 -17.05 35.23
C SER A 155 -20.04 -15.84 34.94
N GLN A 156 -19.67 -15.02 33.95
CA GLN A 156 -20.37 -13.79 33.55
C GLN A 156 -21.38 -14.02 32.42
N LEU A 157 -21.52 -15.27 31.98
CA LEU A 157 -22.53 -15.65 31.01
C LEU A 157 -23.92 -15.32 31.60
N PRO A 158 -24.76 -14.53 30.91
CA PRO A 158 -26.15 -14.36 31.31
C PRO A 158 -26.79 -15.75 31.47
N LYS A 159 -27.24 -16.07 32.69
CA LYS A 159 -28.00 -17.29 32.94
C LYS A 159 -29.41 -16.99 32.51
N ASP A 160 -29.89 -17.65 31.46
CA ASP A 160 -31.30 -17.56 31.10
C ASP A 160 -32.13 -18.06 32.29
N ASP A 161 -33.04 -17.23 32.81
CA ASP A 161 -33.97 -17.57 33.90
C ASP A 161 -35.02 -18.63 33.49
N SER A 162 -34.78 -19.36 32.40
CA SER A 162 -35.65 -20.42 31.86
C SER A 162 -35.60 -21.73 32.66
N SER A 163 -34.79 -21.80 33.71
CA SER A 163 -34.64 -22.99 34.57
C SER A 163 -35.54 -23.00 35.81
N ASN A 164 -36.52 -22.09 35.92
CA ASN A 164 -37.51 -22.12 36.99
C ASN A 164 -38.86 -22.77 36.63
N THR A 165 -38.92 -23.53 35.53
CA THR A 165 -40.03 -24.48 35.30
C THR A 165 -39.63 -25.84 35.83
N SER A 166 -39.65 -25.97 37.16
CA SER A 166 -39.89 -27.27 37.77
C SER A 166 -41.26 -27.74 37.30
N ILE A 167 -41.28 -28.68 36.35
CA ILE A 167 -42.48 -29.40 35.90
C ILE A 167 -43.03 -30.14 37.13
N PRO A 168 -44.21 -29.79 37.68
CA PRO A 168 -44.91 -30.68 38.57
C PRO A 168 -45.66 -31.71 37.72
N ASP A 169 -45.62 -32.96 38.16
CA ASP A 169 -46.36 -34.07 37.60
C ASP A 169 -47.85 -33.78 37.39
N ALA A 170 -48.38 -34.44 36.36
CA ALA A 170 -49.73 -34.39 35.84
C ALA A 170 -50.87 -34.33 36.88
N GLU A 171 -51.93 -33.56 36.56
CA GLU A 171 -53.30 -34.09 36.44
C GLU A 171 -54.31 -33.01 35.97
N SER A 172 -55.06 -33.36 34.91
CA SER A 172 -56.41 -32.89 34.55
C SER A 172 -56.76 -31.39 34.64
N ALA A 173 -56.63 -30.69 33.51
CA ALA A 173 -57.58 -29.65 33.08
C ALA A 173 -57.54 -29.54 31.54
N PRO A 174 -58.68 -29.59 30.82
CA PRO A 174 -58.72 -29.13 29.44
C PRO A 174 -58.69 -27.60 29.51
N THR A 175 -57.48 -27.03 29.55
CA THR A 175 -57.31 -25.59 29.49
C THR A 175 -57.45 -25.20 28.03
N ASP A 176 -58.55 -24.53 27.71
CA ASP A 176 -58.86 -24.00 26.38
C ASP A 176 -57.64 -23.30 25.77
N LEU A 177 -57.11 -23.91 24.70
CA LEU A 177 -55.95 -23.49 23.92
C LEU A 177 -56.32 -22.34 22.95
N ASP A 178 -56.97 -21.29 23.45
CA ASP A 178 -57.40 -20.12 22.64
C ASP A 178 -56.77 -18.79 23.11
N ASP A 179 -55.73 -18.84 23.96
CA ASP A 179 -55.02 -17.63 24.46
C ASP A 179 -53.66 -17.40 23.77
N THR A 180 -53.53 -17.83 22.50
CA THR A 180 -52.44 -17.43 21.58
C THR A 180 -52.83 -16.23 20.70
N SER A 181 -54.11 -15.81 20.76
CA SER A 181 -54.71 -14.86 19.83
C SER A 181 -53.96 -13.52 19.70
N PRO A 182 -53.50 -12.83 20.77
CA PRO A 182 -52.84 -11.52 20.61
C PRO A 182 -51.45 -11.62 19.96
N MET A 183 -50.70 -12.68 20.26
CA MET A 183 -49.34 -12.90 19.75
C MET A 183 -49.36 -13.41 18.32
N GLU A 184 -50.34 -14.24 17.96
CA GLU A 184 -50.58 -14.67 16.59
C GLU A 184 -51.12 -13.53 15.71
N ASP A 185 -52.00 -12.68 16.23
CA ASP A 185 -52.49 -11.49 15.52
C ASP A 185 -51.36 -10.49 15.24
N GLU A 186 -50.47 -10.29 16.21
CA GLU A 186 -49.28 -9.46 16.00
C GLU A 186 -48.39 -10.09 14.93
N ARG A 187 -48.05 -11.37 15.03
CA ARG A 187 -47.29 -12.07 13.99
C ARG A 187 -47.89 -11.89 12.60
N GLN A 188 -49.21 -12.09 12.45
CA GLN A 188 -49.90 -11.90 11.17
C GLN A 188 -49.79 -10.46 10.66
N ARG A 189 -49.95 -9.45 11.51
CA ARG A 189 -49.76 -8.04 11.12
C ARG A 189 -48.35 -7.76 10.63
N TRP A 190 -47.35 -8.34 11.28
CA TRP A 190 -45.95 -8.22 10.87
C TRP A 190 -45.69 -8.94 9.54
N GLU A 191 -46.25 -10.12 9.34
CA GLU A 191 -46.16 -10.88 8.09
C GLU A 191 -46.85 -10.15 6.94
N GLU A 192 -48.06 -9.63 7.15
CA GLU A 192 -48.80 -8.84 6.17
C GLU A 192 -48.08 -7.53 5.83
N ALA A 193 -47.52 -6.84 6.83
CA ALA A 193 -46.72 -5.64 6.62
C ALA A 193 -45.47 -5.94 5.80
N ALA A 194 -44.73 -7.01 6.14
CA ALA A 194 -43.55 -7.45 5.40
C ALA A 194 -43.90 -7.85 3.96
N LEU A 195 -45.02 -8.56 3.75
CA LEU A 195 -45.49 -8.94 2.43
C LEU A 195 -45.89 -7.72 1.59
N LYS A 196 -46.55 -6.74 2.22
CA LYS A 196 -46.93 -5.48 1.58
C LYS A 196 -45.71 -4.64 1.20
N GLU A 197 -44.69 -4.62 2.04
CA GLU A 197 -43.43 -3.94 1.76
C GLU A 197 -42.67 -4.62 0.62
N LEU A 198 -42.59 -5.96 0.62
CA LEU A 198 -42.04 -6.71 -0.49
C LEU A 198 -42.81 -6.45 -1.81
N LYS A 199 -44.13 -6.30 -1.73
CA LYS A 199 -44.99 -6.01 -2.88
C LYS A 199 -44.89 -4.55 -3.35
N SER A 200 -44.42 -3.63 -2.50
CA SER A 200 -44.28 -2.21 -2.81
C SER A 200 -43.13 -1.89 -3.79
N GLY A 201 -42.32 -2.89 -4.17
CA GLY A 201 -41.21 -2.73 -5.10
C GLY A 201 -39.94 -2.17 -4.44
N PRO A 202 -38.89 -1.89 -5.24
CA PRO A 202 -37.60 -1.44 -4.70
C PRO A 202 -37.72 -0.07 -4.03
N ILE A 203 -37.46 -0.02 -2.72
CA ILE A 203 -37.41 1.24 -1.97
C ILE A 203 -36.03 1.86 -2.15
N HIS A 204 -36.00 3.07 -2.71
CA HIS A 204 -34.76 3.80 -2.97
C HIS A 204 -34.54 4.91 -1.97
N TYR A 205 -33.27 5.15 -1.66
CA TYR A 205 -32.84 6.30 -0.88
C TYR A 205 -33.29 7.62 -1.53
N ASP A 206 -33.97 8.46 -0.73
CA ASP A 206 -34.41 9.80 -1.12
C ASP A 206 -33.56 10.86 -0.44
N GLU A 207 -32.90 11.65 -1.26
CA GLU A 207 -31.92 12.65 -0.84
C GLU A 207 -32.53 13.74 0.06
N THR A 208 -33.78 14.11 -0.18
CA THR A 208 -34.43 15.23 0.52
C THR A 208 -34.76 14.91 1.97
N LYS A 209 -34.79 13.63 2.34
CA LYS A 209 -35.05 13.18 3.71
C LYS A 209 -33.76 13.03 4.54
N GLU A 210 -32.59 13.07 3.91
CA GLU A 210 -31.31 12.94 4.61
C GLU A 210 -30.84 14.31 5.12
N ILE A 211 -30.63 14.37 6.44
CA ILE A 211 -30.17 15.57 7.14
C ILE A 211 -28.64 15.62 7.25
N ARG A 212 -27.93 14.51 7.01
CA ARG A 212 -26.46 14.48 7.05
C ARG A 212 -25.84 15.17 5.85
N THR A 213 -24.64 15.70 6.06
CA THR A 213 -23.82 16.33 5.01
C THR A 213 -23.35 15.28 4.01
N LYS A 214 -23.59 15.53 2.72
CA LYS A 214 -23.16 14.65 1.62
C LYS A 214 -21.74 14.99 1.20
N GLY A 215 -20.92 13.96 0.92
CA GLY A 215 -19.54 14.13 0.48
C GLY A 215 -19.40 14.52 -1.00
N VAL A 216 -18.16 14.84 -1.42
CA VAL A 216 -17.83 15.27 -2.80
C VAL A 216 -18.10 14.24 -3.90
N GLY A 217 -18.29 12.96 -3.52
CA GLY A 217 -18.64 11.88 -4.44
C GLY A 217 -20.14 11.54 -4.47
N PHE A 218 -20.99 12.37 -3.86
CA PHE A 218 -22.42 12.12 -3.84
C PHE A 218 -23.04 12.36 -5.22
N TYR A 219 -23.81 11.38 -5.70
CA TYR A 219 -24.54 11.44 -6.95
C TYR A 219 -26.04 11.27 -6.70
N ARG A 220 -26.84 12.23 -7.17
CA ARG A 220 -28.30 12.23 -7.02
C ARG A 220 -28.93 11.43 -8.16
N PHE A 221 -29.48 10.26 -7.87
CA PHE A 221 -30.25 9.49 -8.83
C PHE A 221 -31.64 10.09 -9.07
N SER A 222 -32.19 9.80 -10.25
CA SER A 222 -33.60 10.10 -10.55
C SER A 222 -34.54 9.35 -9.59
N LYS A 223 -35.73 9.91 -9.38
CA LYS A 223 -36.81 9.24 -8.64
C LYS A 223 -37.53 8.21 -9.52
N ASP A 224 -37.43 8.38 -10.83
CA ASP A 224 -38.00 7.46 -11.81
C ASP A 224 -37.10 6.22 -11.94
N GLU A 225 -37.71 5.03 -11.83
CA GLU A 225 -37.00 3.76 -11.77
C GLU A 225 -36.18 3.48 -13.04
N GLU A 226 -36.76 3.74 -14.20
CA GLU A 226 -36.11 3.47 -15.49
C GLU A 226 -34.87 4.35 -15.70
N GLU A 227 -34.99 5.65 -15.38
CA GLU A 227 -33.89 6.60 -15.47
C GLU A 227 -32.79 6.28 -14.46
N ARG A 228 -33.17 5.95 -13.22
CA ARG A 228 -32.24 5.50 -12.18
C ARG A 228 -31.47 4.26 -12.62
N GLN A 229 -32.15 3.26 -13.18
CA GLN A 229 -31.49 2.06 -13.69
C GLN A 229 -30.53 2.38 -14.84
N LYS A 230 -30.89 3.30 -15.73
CA LYS A 230 -30.00 3.76 -16.81
C LYS A 230 -28.76 4.45 -16.25
N GLN A 231 -28.92 5.37 -15.30
CA GLN A 231 -27.81 6.02 -14.59
C GLN A 231 -26.90 5.01 -13.88
N MET A 232 -27.49 4.02 -13.21
CA MET A 232 -26.74 2.93 -12.56
C MET A 232 -25.96 2.08 -13.56
N ARG A 233 -26.53 1.80 -14.75
CA ARG A 233 -25.88 1.04 -15.80
C ARG A 233 -24.68 1.80 -16.36
N GLU A 234 -24.84 3.09 -16.61
CA GLU A 234 -23.77 3.99 -17.07
C GLU A 234 -22.62 4.07 -16.06
N LEU A 235 -22.93 4.24 -14.76
CA LEU A 235 -21.91 4.23 -13.71
C LEU A 235 -21.17 2.88 -13.60
N LYS A 236 -21.88 1.76 -13.79
CA LYS A 236 -21.26 0.43 -13.84
C LYS A 236 -20.34 0.29 -15.05
N GLU A 237 -20.72 0.80 -16.21
CA GLU A 237 -19.89 0.78 -17.42
C GLU A 237 -18.61 1.60 -17.22
N MET A 238 -18.73 2.84 -16.72
CA MET A 238 -17.58 3.68 -16.38
C MET A 238 -16.65 3.00 -15.37
N ARG A 239 -17.24 2.31 -14.37
CA ARG A 239 -16.47 1.52 -13.41
C ARG A 239 -15.68 0.40 -14.10
N LEU A 240 -16.35 -0.40 -14.94
CA LEU A 240 -15.69 -1.49 -15.68
C LEU A 240 -14.55 -0.97 -16.56
N GLU A 241 -14.75 0.16 -17.25
CA GLU A 241 -13.66 0.78 -18.02
C GLU A 241 -12.46 1.16 -17.15
N THR A 242 -12.70 1.77 -15.99
CA THR A 242 -11.62 2.17 -15.07
C THR A 242 -10.91 0.96 -14.49
N GLU A 243 -11.63 -0.11 -14.16
CA GLU A 243 -11.07 -1.36 -13.68
C GLU A 243 -10.21 -2.03 -14.77
N MET A 244 -10.67 -2.08 -16.01
CA MET A 244 -9.89 -2.59 -17.15
C MET A 244 -8.63 -1.77 -17.39
N LYS A 245 -8.70 -0.44 -17.33
CA LYS A 245 -7.52 0.44 -17.45
C LYS A 245 -6.54 0.18 -16.30
N ARG A 246 -7.02 0.07 -15.05
CA ARG A 246 -6.17 -0.24 -13.88
C ARG A 246 -5.51 -1.62 -14.00
N ALA A 247 -6.26 -2.64 -14.40
CA ALA A 247 -5.72 -3.98 -14.64
C ALA A 247 -4.64 -3.98 -15.74
N GLY A 248 -4.86 -3.24 -16.83
CA GLY A 248 -3.87 -3.01 -17.87
C GLY A 248 -2.58 -2.38 -17.32
N HIS A 249 -2.68 -1.29 -16.56
CA HIS A 249 -1.53 -0.64 -15.94
C HIS A 249 -0.81 -1.55 -14.94
N GLN A 250 -1.57 -2.31 -14.13
CA GLN A 250 -1.01 -3.25 -13.17
C GLN A 250 -0.25 -4.38 -13.88
N SER A 251 -0.78 -4.90 -14.98
CA SER A 251 -0.09 -5.92 -15.78
C SER A 251 1.24 -5.41 -16.35
N ILE A 252 1.28 -4.16 -16.84
CA ILE A 252 2.49 -3.52 -17.35
C ILE A 252 3.50 -3.29 -16.22
N LYS A 253 3.04 -2.80 -15.06
CA LYS A 253 3.88 -2.60 -13.87
C LYS A 253 4.48 -3.93 -13.40
N ASN A 254 3.70 -5.00 -13.35
CA ASN A 254 4.16 -6.33 -12.98
C ASN A 254 5.19 -6.87 -13.96
N LYS A 255 4.99 -6.69 -15.28
CA LYS A 255 5.98 -7.07 -16.30
C LYS A 255 7.30 -6.31 -16.13
N ARG A 256 7.25 -4.99 -15.92
CA ARG A 256 8.46 -4.17 -15.66
C ARG A 256 9.17 -4.62 -14.39
N LYS A 257 8.42 -4.88 -13.32
CA LYS A 257 8.97 -5.39 -12.06
C LYS A 257 9.65 -6.75 -12.26
N ALA A 258 8.99 -7.70 -12.93
CA ALA A 258 9.56 -9.02 -13.21
C ALA A 258 10.85 -8.95 -14.04
N GLN A 259 10.92 -8.04 -15.02
CA GLN A 259 12.15 -7.81 -15.80
C GLN A 259 13.29 -7.25 -14.93
N LEU A 260 13.00 -6.29 -14.04
CA LEU A 260 13.99 -5.75 -13.11
C LEU A 260 14.44 -6.83 -12.12
N ASP A 261 13.51 -7.58 -11.55
CA ASP A 261 13.81 -8.67 -10.60
C ASP A 261 14.67 -9.76 -11.27
N ALA A 262 14.36 -10.12 -12.52
CA ALA A 262 15.19 -11.03 -13.32
C ALA A 262 16.60 -10.47 -13.54
N ARG A 263 16.73 -9.18 -13.86
CA ARG A 263 18.04 -8.51 -14.01
C ARG A 263 18.83 -8.50 -12.70
N ILE A 264 18.18 -8.20 -11.59
CA ILE A 264 18.78 -8.23 -10.24
C ILE A 264 19.24 -9.65 -9.90
N ALA A 265 18.45 -10.67 -10.20
CA ALA A 265 18.81 -12.08 -9.99
C ALA A 265 20.02 -12.50 -10.84
N MET A 266 20.11 -12.06 -12.11
CA MET A 266 21.29 -12.29 -12.95
C MET A 266 22.55 -11.64 -12.36
N ILE A 267 22.44 -10.40 -11.88
CA ILE A 267 23.57 -9.71 -11.23
C ILE A 267 23.98 -10.45 -9.94
N ARG A 268 23.01 -10.85 -9.11
CA ARG A 268 23.27 -11.58 -7.85
C ARG A 268 23.95 -12.93 -8.13
N SER A 269 23.48 -13.70 -9.09
CA SER A 269 24.11 -14.97 -9.48
C SER A 269 25.51 -14.78 -10.08
N LYS A 270 25.74 -13.71 -10.87
CA LYS A 270 27.09 -13.37 -11.37
C LYS A 270 28.04 -12.99 -10.24
N ARG A 271 27.58 -12.24 -9.22
CA ARG A 271 28.36 -11.91 -8.02
C ARG A 271 28.71 -13.16 -7.19
N GLN A 272 27.77 -14.09 -7.02
CA GLN A 272 28.04 -15.35 -6.31
C GLN A 272 29.05 -16.24 -7.05
N LYS A 273 29.00 -16.27 -8.39
CA LYS A 273 29.95 -17.03 -9.21
C LYS A 273 31.34 -16.41 -9.28
N ASN A 274 31.46 -15.09 -9.09
CA ASN A 274 32.74 -14.36 -9.10
C ASN A 274 32.88 -13.49 -7.82
N PRO A 275 33.21 -14.11 -6.67
CA PRO A 275 33.35 -13.39 -5.40
C PRO A 275 34.57 -12.44 -5.37
N VAL A 276 35.60 -12.71 -6.18
CA VAL A 276 36.87 -11.94 -6.21
C VAL A 276 36.70 -10.50 -6.72
N ALA A 277 35.66 -10.21 -7.51
CA ALA A 277 35.37 -8.85 -7.99
C ALA A 277 34.56 -8.00 -6.99
N ALA A 278 33.93 -8.62 -5.99
CA ALA A 278 33.15 -7.90 -4.99
C ALA A 278 34.05 -7.21 -3.94
N SER A 279 35.15 -7.86 -3.54
CA SER A 279 36.11 -7.31 -2.57
C SER A 279 36.93 -6.12 -3.09
N SER A 280 37.14 -6.00 -4.40
CA SER A 280 37.86 -4.84 -4.99
C SER A 280 37.02 -3.57 -5.09
N ILE A 281 35.69 -3.66 -5.05
CA ILE A 281 34.80 -2.48 -5.09
C ILE A 281 34.65 -1.87 -3.69
N GLU A 282 34.65 -2.67 -2.63
CA GLU A 282 34.58 -2.17 -1.25
C GLU A 282 35.87 -1.40 -0.85
N GLN A 283 37.04 -1.83 -1.33
CA GLN A 283 38.32 -1.12 -1.10
C GLN A 283 38.44 0.23 -1.83
N THR A 284 37.69 0.44 -2.93
CA THR A 284 37.71 1.72 -3.65
C THR A 284 36.77 2.75 -3.01
N THR A 285 35.73 2.31 -2.29
CA THR A 285 34.84 3.21 -1.55
C THR A 285 35.44 3.75 -0.25
N GLU A 286 36.36 3.01 0.39
CA GLU A 286 37.05 3.48 1.60
C GLU A 286 38.11 4.55 1.28
N ASN A 287 38.77 4.47 0.11
CA ASN A 287 39.75 5.47 -0.32
C ASN A 287 39.15 6.80 -0.82
N ILE A 288 37.84 6.85 -1.10
CA ILE A 288 37.15 8.08 -1.55
C ILE A 288 36.73 8.96 -0.36
N ILE A 289 36.61 8.40 0.84
CA ILE A 289 36.15 9.13 2.04
C ILE A 289 37.29 9.96 2.66
N THR A 290 38.55 9.58 2.46
CA THR A 290 39.72 10.22 3.11
C THR A 290 40.27 11.46 2.40
N THR A 291 39.74 11.84 1.22
CA THR A 291 40.29 12.95 0.40
C THR A 291 39.33 14.14 0.19
N LYS A 292 38.30 14.29 1.03
CA LYS A 292 37.35 15.41 0.96
C LYS A 292 37.18 16.13 2.30
N SER A 293 38.20 16.85 2.72
CA SER A 293 38.06 18.07 3.51
C SER A 293 38.66 19.22 2.68
N ASP A 294 37.87 20.28 2.49
CA ASP A 294 38.17 21.52 1.75
C ASP A 294 37.87 21.52 0.24
N ALA A 295 36.61 21.81 -0.11
CA ALA A 295 36.26 22.75 -1.17
C ALA A 295 34.75 23.05 -1.19
N GLN A 296 34.41 24.33 -0.99
CA GLN A 296 33.11 24.89 -1.35
C GLN A 296 32.93 24.85 -2.88
N THR A 297 31.78 24.39 -3.40
CA THR A 297 30.94 25.11 -4.40
C THR A 297 29.83 24.25 -5.03
N LYS A 298 28.64 24.88 -5.12
CA LYS A 298 27.71 24.96 -6.27
C LYS A 298 27.23 23.66 -6.94
N ASN A 299 25.91 23.46 -6.80
CA ASN A 299 25.10 22.42 -7.42
C ASN A 299 25.07 22.53 -8.96
N ASN A 300 25.41 21.45 -9.65
CA ASN A 300 24.97 21.13 -11.02
C ASN A 300 24.87 19.60 -11.15
N THR A 301 23.64 19.09 -11.24
CA THR A 301 23.34 17.65 -11.36
C THR A 301 23.23 17.27 -12.83
N THR A 302 24.26 16.62 -13.37
CA THR A 302 24.20 15.87 -14.63
C THR A 302 24.35 14.39 -14.29
N ALA A 303 23.31 13.60 -14.54
CA ALA A 303 23.29 12.15 -14.33
C ALA A 303 24.17 11.43 -15.38
N PRO A 304 24.81 10.29 -15.03
CA PRO A 304 25.80 9.62 -15.88
C PRO A 304 25.17 8.84 -17.05
N PRO A 305 25.89 8.70 -18.19
CA PRO A 305 25.42 7.96 -19.35
C PRO A 305 25.58 6.45 -19.14
N ILE A 306 24.52 5.70 -19.47
CA ILE A 306 24.53 4.24 -19.51
C ILE A 306 25.19 3.81 -20.82
N PHE A 307 26.29 3.08 -20.69
CA PHE A 307 26.99 2.36 -21.75
C PHE A 307 26.07 1.26 -22.31
N ASP A 308 25.78 1.33 -23.61
CA ASP A 308 25.17 0.28 -24.40
C ASP A 308 26.29 -0.47 -25.13
N ALA A 309 26.36 -1.78 -24.94
CA ALA A 309 27.27 -2.63 -25.68
C ALA A 309 26.58 -3.95 -26.04
N SER A 310 26.41 -4.09 -27.36
CA SER A 310 26.48 -5.34 -28.12
C SER A 310 25.30 -6.31 -27.98
N GLN A 311 24.45 -6.22 -29.00
CA GLN A 311 23.79 -7.33 -29.66
C GLN A 311 24.71 -8.57 -29.73
N ASP A 312 24.20 -9.76 -29.42
CA ASP A 312 24.12 -10.82 -30.43
C ASP A 312 23.23 -12.01 -30.02
N SER A 313 22.45 -12.43 -31.03
CA SER A 313 21.72 -13.69 -31.18
C SER A 313 20.43 -13.90 -30.35
N VAL A 314 19.28 -13.94 -31.04
CA VAL A 314 18.52 -15.17 -31.31
C VAL A 314 17.08 -14.80 -31.73
N LYS A 315 16.83 -14.97 -33.04
CA LYS A 315 15.63 -15.54 -33.69
C LYS A 315 14.27 -14.83 -33.52
N ASN A 316 13.98 -14.04 -34.56
CA ASN A 316 12.74 -13.97 -35.34
C ASN A 316 11.69 -15.07 -35.02
N ILE A 317 10.55 -14.70 -34.42
CA ILE A 317 9.34 -15.53 -34.36
C ILE A 317 8.12 -14.64 -34.69
N ASN A 318 7.67 -14.78 -35.94
CA ASN A 318 6.32 -14.69 -36.50
C ASN A 318 5.31 -13.71 -35.85
N THR A 319 5.34 -12.45 -36.30
CA THR A 319 4.20 -11.51 -36.19
C THR A 319 3.15 -11.71 -37.30
N LEU A 320 3.33 -12.69 -38.19
CA LEU A 320 2.41 -12.99 -39.29
C LEU A 320 1.26 -13.92 -38.87
N ASP A 321 1.44 -14.75 -37.83
CA ASP A 321 0.45 -15.77 -37.43
C ASP A 321 -0.75 -15.23 -36.65
N VAL A 322 -0.63 -14.09 -35.96
CA VAL A 322 -1.75 -13.54 -35.18
C VAL A 322 -2.80 -12.90 -36.10
N ASN A 323 -2.35 -12.26 -37.18
CA ASN A 323 -3.25 -11.61 -38.14
C ASN A 323 -3.97 -12.62 -39.04
N THR A 324 -3.33 -13.75 -39.37
CA THR A 324 -3.97 -14.85 -40.10
C THR A 324 -5.01 -15.54 -39.21
N LEU A 325 -4.69 -15.82 -37.94
CA LEU A 325 -5.62 -16.42 -36.97
C LEU A 325 -6.87 -15.55 -36.75
N LEU A 326 -6.69 -14.23 -36.61
CA LEU A 326 -7.81 -13.28 -36.47
C LEU A 326 -8.67 -13.21 -37.75
N SER A 327 -8.08 -13.39 -38.92
CA SER A 327 -8.82 -13.41 -40.19
C SER A 327 -9.63 -14.71 -40.38
N ASP A 328 -9.10 -15.84 -39.92
CA ASP A 328 -9.77 -17.14 -39.99
C ASP A 328 -10.93 -17.23 -39.00
N ILE A 329 -10.74 -16.72 -37.77
CA ILE A 329 -11.82 -16.60 -36.77
C ILE A 329 -12.97 -15.75 -37.33
N ARG A 330 -12.66 -14.65 -38.02
CA ARG A 330 -13.68 -13.78 -38.62
C ARG A 330 -14.49 -14.50 -39.71
N LYS A 331 -13.82 -15.24 -40.61
CA LYS A 331 -14.49 -16.05 -41.64
C LYS A 331 -15.36 -17.16 -41.05
N GLN A 332 -14.91 -17.78 -39.97
CA GLN A 332 -15.61 -18.88 -39.32
C GLN A 332 -16.91 -18.40 -38.65
N VAL A 333 -16.88 -17.23 -38.00
CA VAL A 333 -18.09 -16.59 -37.44
C VAL A 333 -19.09 -16.20 -38.54
N GLU A 334 -18.62 -15.72 -39.69
CA GLU A 334 -19.47 -15.34 -40.82
C GLU A 334 -20.15 -16.54 -41.50
N SER A 335 -19.50 -17.70 -41.48
CA SER A 335 -20.07 -18.97 -41.99
C SER A 335 -21.18 -19.53 -41.10
N GLN A 336 -21.09 -19.31 -39.78
CA GLN A 336 -22.08 -19.77 -38.78
C GLN A 336 -23.32 -18.87 -38.71
N SER A 337 -23.21 -17.61 -39.16
CA SER A 337 -24.29 -16.63 -39.11
C SER A 337 -25.25 -16.65 -40.32
N ARG A 338 -25.03 -17.52 -41.33
CA ARG A 338 -25.96 -17.64 -42.46
C ARG A 338 -27.11 -18.61 -42.10
N PRO A 339 -28.38 -18.15 -42.03
CA PRO A 339 -29.50 -19.03 -41.73
C PRO A 339 -29.79 -19.97 -42.92
N ASN A 340 -29.90 -21.27 -42.65
CA ASN A 340 -30.33 -22.28 -43.63
C ASN A 340 -31.73 -21.93 -44.16
N LYS A 341 -31.81 -21.37 -45.38
CA LYS A 341 -33.04 -21.41 -46.18
C LYS A 341 -33.23 -22.84 -46.67
N ARG A 342 -34.12 -23.60 -46.03
CA ARG A 342 -34.64 -24.86 -46.57
C ARG A 342 -35.65 -24.57 -47.67
N SER A 343 -35.51 -25.28 -48.79
CA SER A 343 -36.47 -25.41 -49.89
C SER A 343 -37.74 -26.13 -49.46
#